data_AF-A0A850KGY2-F1
#
_entry.id   AF-A0A850KGY2-F1
#
_cell.length_a   1.000
_cell.length_b   1.000
_cell.length_c   1.000
_cell.angle_alpha   90.00
_cell.angle_beta   90.00
_cell.angle_gamma   90.00
#
_symmetry.space_group_name_H-M   'P 1'
#
loop_
_entity.id
_entity.type
_entity.pdbx_description
1 polymer ?
#
loop_
_entity_poly.entity_id
_entity_poly.type
_entity_poly.pdbx_seq_one_letter_code
_entity_poly.pdbx_strand_id
1 'polypeptide(L)'
;MKKRILVLARRDIYEAIRVAAGLTIRNNAVDFVFMKKAPLNAQGKIEHFEMLELAEIHPQSLIDSIPDTTPCTDLGQLISQADRVVSF
;
A
#
# COMPACT_ATOMS: atom_id res chain seq x y z
N MET A 1 5.44 -4.76 -20.42
CA MET A 1 5.53 -5.96 -19.56
C MET A 1 4.87 -5.64 -18.24
N LYS A 2 4.01 -6.54 -17.74
CA LYS A 2 3.43 -6.47 -16.39
C LYS A 2 4.54 -6.62 -15.36
N LYS A 3 4.58 -5.74 -14.36
CA LYS A 3 5.52 -5.80 -13.24
C LYS A 3 4.78 -6.03 -11.93
N ARG A 4 5.43 -6.70 -10.98
CA ARG A 4 5.00 -6.74 -9.58
C ARG A 4 5.74 -5.63 -8.83
N ILE A 5 5.01 -4.64 -8.34
CA ILE A 5 5.57 -3.45 -7.69
C ILE A 5 5.14 -3.45 -6.23
N LEU A 6 6.11 -3.35 -5.33
CA LEU A 6 5.86 -3.15 -3.92
C LEU A 6 5.92 -1.66 -3.58
N VAL A 7 4.85 -1.12 -3.02
CA VAL A 7 4.76 0.25 -2.53
C VAL A 7 4.85 0.24 -1.00
N LEU A 8 5.84 0.95 -0.47
CA LEU A 8 6.08 1.10 0.97
C LEU A 8 5.64 2.49 1.42
N ALA A 9 4.55 2.55 2.18
CA ALA A 9 4.02 3.78 2.77
C ALA A 9 4.72 4.06 4.11
N ARG A 10 5.91 4.65 4.04
CA ARG A 10 6.82 4.85 5.19
C ARG A 10 6.84 6.28 5.70
N ARG A 11 6.77 7.31 4.86
CA ARG A 11 6.77 8.73 5.26
C ARG A 11 5.62 9.51 4.65
N ASP A 12 5.28 9.30 3.39
CA ASP A 12 4.10 9.92 2.77
C ASP A 12 3.07 8.85 2.39
N ILE A 13 2.09 8.66 3.28
CA ILE A 13 1.03 7.66 3.07
C ILE A 13 0.09 8.10 1.94
N TYR A 14 -0.22 9.39 1.88
CA TYR A 14 -1.20 9.91 0.92
C TYR A 14 -0.66 9.82 -0.51
N GLU A 15 0.61 10.21 -0.72
CA GLU A 15 1.27 10.00 -1.99
C GLU A 15 1.39 8.51 -2.31
N ALA A 16 1.77 7.67 -1.34
CA ALA A 16 1.87 6.23 -1.56
C ALA A 16 0.56 5.63 -2.08
N ILE A 17 -0.58 5.98 -1.46
CA ILE A 17 -1.91 5.51 -1.88
C ILE A 17 -2.21 5.93 -3.31
N ARG A 18 -2.02 7.23 -3.63
CA ARG A 18 -2.28 7.75 -4.97
C ARG A 18 -1.40 7.09 -6.03
N VAL A 19 -0.10 6.93 -5.75
CA VAL A 19 0.82 6.28 -6.67
C VAL A 19 0.49 4.81 -6.85
N ALA A 20 0.17 4.09 -5.76
CA ALA A 20 -0.20 2.68 -5.83
C ALA A 20 -1.41 2.46 -6.75
N ALA A 21 -2.47 3.25 -6.57
CA ALA A 21 -3.63 3.21 -7.44
C ALA A 21 -3.29 3.58 -8.90
N GLY A 22 -2.44 4.59 -9.13
CA GLY A 22 -2.00 4.95 -10.48
C GLY A 22 -1.16 3.86 -11.18
N LEU A 23 -0.39 3.07 -10.42
CA LEU A 23 0.45 2.01 -10.95
C LEU A 23 -0.35 0.83 -11.52
N THR A 24 -1.59 0.61 -11.08
CA THR A 24 -2.46 -0.47 -11.58
C THR A 24 -3.01 -0.18 -12.98
N ILE A 25 -3.07 1.10 -13.40
CA ILE A 25 -3.59 1.51 -14.73
C ILE A 25 -2.84 0.82 -15.88
N ARG A 26 -1.55 0.52 -15.72
CA ARG A 26 -0.75 -0.23 -16.71
C ARG A 26 -0.75 -1.74 -16.50
N ASN A 27 -1.75 -2.27 -15.79
CA ASN A 27 -1.91 -3.67 -15.44
C ASN A 27 -0.72 -4.25 -14.66
N ASN A 28 -0.05 -3.42 -13.84
CA ASN A 28 0.95 -3.92 -12.88
C ASN A 28 0.23 -4.59 -11.71
N ALA A 29 0.83 -5.64 -11.14
CA ALA A 29 0.42 -6.13 -9.84
C ALA A 29 1.06 -5.20 -8.78
N VAL A 30 0.27 -4.72 -7.83
CA VAL A 30 0.75 -3.79 -6.80
C VAL A 30 0.50 -4.39 -5.42
N ASP A 31 1.59 -4.62 -4.68
CA ASP A 31 1.53 -4.88 -3.25
C ASP A 31 1.72 -3.55 -2.51
N PHE A 32 1.00 -3.36 -1.41
CA PHE A 32 1.05 -2.13 -0.62
C PHE A 32 1.25 -2.46 0.86
N VAL A 33 2.24 -1.82 1.49
CA VAL A 33 2.53 -2.02 2.91
C VAL A 33 2.57 -0.69 3.66
N PHE A 34 1.71 -0.54 4.67
CA PHE A 34 1.81 0.51 5.68
C PHE A 34 2.96 0.19 6.64
N MET A 35 3.90 1.13 6.78
CA MET A 35 5.06 0.99 7.67
C MET A 35 5.08 2.02 8.81
N LYS A 36 4.09 2.92 8.86
CA LYS A 36 3.90 3.89 9.94
C LYS A 36 2.41 4.07 10.23
N LYS A 37 2.07 4.59 11.42
CA LYS A 37 0.71 4.97 11.75
C LYS A 37 0.17 5.98 10.73
N ALA A 38 -1.09 5.82 10.35
CA ALA A 38 -1.78 6.74 9.48
C ALA A 38 -2.70 7.67 10.30
N PRO A 39 -2.75 8.97 9.97
CA PRO A 39 -3.79 9.83 10.53
C PRO A 39 -5.16 9.35 10.06
N LEU A 40 -6.10 9.27 11.00
CA LEU A 40 -7.50 8.94 10.74
C LEU A 40 -8.32 10.22 10.75
N ASN A 41 -9.30 10.31 9.84
CA ASN A 41 -10.29 11.38 9.84
C ASN A 41 -11.33 11.17 10.95
N ALA A 42 -12.32 12.08 11.04
CA ALA A 42 -13.38 12.01 12.05
C ALA A 42 -14.24 10.72 11.97
N GLN A 43 -14.20 10.01 10.84
CA GLN A 43 -14.88 8.75 10.60
C GLN A 43 -13.97 7.53 10.86
N GLY A 44 -12.76 7.74 11.38
CA GLY A 44 -11.81 6.67 11.65
C GLY A 44 -11.16 6.07 10.40
N LYS A 45 -11.21 6.76 9.25
CA LYS A 45 -10.64 6.30 7.97
C LYS A 45 -9.39 7.07 7.61
N ILE A 46 -8.46 6.40 6.92
CA ILE A 46 -7.33 7.08 6.27
C ILE A 46 -7.86 7.81 5.03
N GLU A 47 -7.42 9.05 4.83
CA GLU A 47 -7.76 9.80 3.62
C GLU A 47 -7.33 9.03 2.36
N HIS A 48 -8.17 9.05 1.34
CA HIS A 48 -7.95 8.35 0.07
C HIS A 48 -7.87 6.82 0.14
N PHE A 49 -8.13 6.19 1.29
CA PHE A 49 -8.06 4.73 1.42
C PHE A 49 -8.90 3.98 0.37
N GLU A 50 -10.08 4.53 0.03
CA GLU A 50 -10.98 4.00 -1.02
C GLU A 50 -10.30 3.84 -2.39
N MET A 51 -9.24 4.59 -2.68
CA MET A 51 -8.49 4.44 -3.94
C MET A 51 -7.78 3.10 -4.04
N LEU A 52 -7.34 2.53 -2.91
CA LEU A 52 -6.74 1.19 -2.88
C LEU A 52 -7.80 0.13 -3.21
N GLU A 53 -9.00 0.28 -2.64
CA GLU A 53 -10.14 -0.62 -2.90
C GLU A 53 -10.57 -0.57 -4.37
N LEU A 54 -10.76 0.63 -4.94
CA LEU A 54 -11.09 0.82 -6.35
C LEU A 54 -10.01 0.28 -7.30
N ALA A 55 -8.75 0.24 -6.85
CA ALA A 55 -7.62 -0.31 -7.58
C ALA A 55 -7.40 -1.81 -7.33
N GLU A 56 -8.30 -2.47 -6.61
CA GLU A 56 -8.21 -3.89 -6.20
C GLU A 56 -6.90 -4.22 -5.46
N ILE A 57 -6.39 -3.26 -4.68
CA ILE A 57 -5.21 -3.43 -3.84
C ILE A 57 -5.69 -3.78 -2.43
N HIS A 58 -5.22 -4.92 -1.92
CA HIS A 58 -5.43 -5.33 -0.53
C HIS A 58 -4.20 -4.96 0.31
N PRO A 59 -4.22 -3.82 1.04
CA PRO A 59 -3.05 -3.34 1.75
C PRO A 59 -2.72 -4.21 2.97
N GLN A 60 -1.43 -4.36 3.20
CA GLN A 60 -0.88 -4.99 4.40
C GLN A 60 -0.31 -3.92 5.34
N SER A 61 -0.15 -4.24 6.62
CA SER A 61 0.45 -3.33 7.61
C SER A 61 1.45 -4.03 8.51
N LEU A 62 2.60 -3.39 8.74
CA LEU A 62 3.58 -3.79 9.77
C LEU A 62 3.23 -3.23 11.16
N ILE A 63 2.18 -2.43 11.25
CA ILE A 63 1.76 -1.77 12.48
C ILE A 63 0.32 -2.14 12.77
N ASP A 64 0.07 -2.49 14.02
CA ASP A 64 -1.28 -2.76 14.50
C ASP A 64 -2.15 -1.48 14.43
N SER A 65 -3.45 -1.66 14.25
CA SER A 65 -4.45 -0.56 14.26
C SER A 65 -4.51 0.30 12.99
N ILE A 66 -4.09 -0.22 11.82
CA ILE A 66 -4.52 0.36 10.54
C ILE A 66 -5.83 -0.35 10.11
N PRO A 67 -6.97 0.35 10.07
CA PRO A 67 -8.23 -0.24 9.63
C PRO A 67 -8.13 -0.83 8.21
N ASP A 68 -8.92 -1.87 7.95
CA ASP A 68 -9.08 -2.45 6.61
C ASP A 68 -7.76 -2.96 5.97
N THR A 69 -6.79 -3.35 6.80
CA THR A 69 -5.53 -3.98 6.37
C THR A 69 -5.36 -5.37 6.94
N THR A 70 -4.52 -6.18 6.29
CA THR A 70 -4.03 -7.44 6.85
C THR A 70 -2.63 -7.27 7.46
N PRO A 71 -2.24 -8.04 8.49
CA PRO A 71 -0.88 -8.01 8.99
C PRO A 71 0.14 -8.42 7.91
N CYS A 72 1.19 -7.64 7.74
CA CYS A 72 2.34 -7.99 6.90
C CYS A 72 3.29 -8.89 7.72
N THR A 73 3.25 -10.20 7.49
CA THR A 73 4.04 -11.17 8.27
C THR A 73 5.46 -11.39 7.72
N ASP A 74 5.69 -11.15 6.43
CA ASP A 74 7.00 -11.32 5.79
C ASP A 74 7.26 -10.24 4.73
N LEU A 75 7.81 -9.11 5.18
CA LEU A 75 8.23 -8.03 4.27
C LEU A 75 9.39 -8.46 3.36
N GLY A 76 10.28 -9.33 3.85
CA GLY A 76 11.45 -9.78 3.09
C GLY A 76 11.04 -10.56 1.85
N GLN A 77 10.04 -11.42 1.99
CA GLN A 77 9.44 -12.15 0.87
C GLN A 77 8.82 -11.19 -0.14
N LEU A 78 8.02 -10.20 0.28
CA LEU A 78 7.43 -9.21 -0.61
C LEU A 78 8.49 -8.42 -1.40
N ILE A 79 9.58 -8.01 -0.74
CA ILE A 79 10.70 -7.32 -1.40
C ILE A 79 11.36 -8.25 -2.44
N SER A 80 11.60 -9.52 -2.09
CA SER A 80 12.26 -10.48 -2.98
C SER A 80 11.44 -10.80 -4.24
N GLN A 81 10.11 -10.77 -4.15
CA GLN A 81 9.19 -11.06 -5.25
C GLN A 81 8.91 -9.84 -6.12
N ALA A 82 9.19 -8.63 -5.63
CA ALA A 82 8.92 -7.40 -6.35
C ALA A 82 9.98 -7.16 -7.44
N ASP A 83 9.52 -6.85 -8.65
CA ASP A 83 10.40 -6.34 -9.72
C ASP A 83 10.96 -4.96 -9.37
N ARG A 84 10.18 -4.18 -8.61
CA ARG A 84 10.47 -2.82 -8.18
C ARG A 84 9.87 -2.56 -6.81
N VAL A 85 10.63 -1.86 -5.98
CA VAL A 85 10.17 -1.33 -4.69
C VAL A 85 10.18 0.20 -4.78
N VAL A 86 9.08 0.84 -4.40
CA VAL A 86 8.98 2.29 -4.32
C VAL A 86 8.63 2.65 -2.88
N SER A 87 9.42 3.53 -2.25
CA SER A 87 9.19 3.97 -0.88
C SER A 87 8.86 5.46 -0.87
N PHE A 88 7.76 5.76 -0.20
CA PHE A 88 7.31 7.11 0.11
C PHE A 88 7.48 7.37 1.59
#